data_AF-A0A1V5KSG2-F1
#
_entry.id   AF-A0A1V5KSG2-F1
#
_cell.length_a   1.000
_cell.length_b   1.000
_cell.length_c   1.000
_cell.angle_alpha   90.00
_cell.angle_beta   90.00
_cell.angle_gamma   90.00
#
_symmetry.space_group_name_H-M   'P 1'
#
loop_
_entity.id
_entity.type
_entity.pdbx_description
1 polymer ?
#
loop_
_entity_poly.entity_id
_entity_poly.type
_entity_poly.pdbx_seq_one_letter_code
_entity_poly.pdbx_strand_id
1 'polypeptide(L)'
;MNRISGAIIISASGMCEAGRIRHHLKYNLWRPESTVLFIGYQAEGTLGRQILDGQKNVRIFGDDITVRADIRNIECYSSHADQAGLLQWLKNFSSLPGEVFLVHGEPDAMEPLARLIRLETDLKVTIPAWQEVVELSPVAYDTEEPLRRYLSLNSKIRSLLSAGVNPSHRDELLSRLADLEAFVEEKVKNI
;
A
#
# COMPACT_ATOMS: atom_id res chain seq x y z
N MET A 1 11.67 -35.78 -13.26
CA MET A 1 12.11 -34.72 -12.32
C MET A 1 12.00 -35.14 -10.86
N ASN A 2 10.88 -35.69 -10.36
CA ASN A 2 10.69 -36.00 -8.92
C ASN A 2 11.52 -37.16 -8.32
N ARG A 3 12.47 -37.70 -9.08
CA ARG A 3 13.36 -38.79 -8.66
C ARG A 3 14.84 -38.42 -8.78
N ILE A 4 15.12 -37.17 -9.14
CA ILE A 4 16.48 -36.66 -9.34
C ILE A 4 17.01 -36.21 -7.96
N SER A 5 18.26 -36.54 -7.64
CA SER A 5 18.96 -36.09 -6.44
C SER A 5 19.85 -34.88 -6.76
N GLY A 6 20.01 -33.96 -5.81
CA GLY A 6 20.87 -32.76 -5.99
C GLY A 6 20.34 -31.70 -6.95
N ALA A 7 19.03 -31.64 -7.20
CA ALA A 7 18.41 -30.66 -8.09
C ALA A 7 17.62 -29.60 -7.31
N ILE A 8 17.62 -28.36 -7.83
CA ILE A 8 16.74 -27.29 -7.36
C ILE A 8 15.51 -27.25 -8.27
N ILE A 9 14.32 -27.28 -7.67
CA ILE A 9 13.04 -27.22 -8.39
C ILE A 9 12.34 -25.92 -8.01
N ILE A 10 12.09 -25.09 -9.02
CA ILE A 10 11.26 -23.88 -8.88
C ILE A 10 9.94 -24.16 -9.61
N SER A 11 8.81 -24.04 -8.92
CA SER A 11 7.50 -24.39 -9.46
C SER A 11 6.40 -23.49 -8.93
N ALA A 12 5.46 -23.15 -9.80
CA ALA A 12 4.20 -22.49 -9.43
C ALA A 12 3.14 -23.52 -9.00
N SER A 13 2.14 -23.14 -8.18
CA SER A 13 1.87 -21.81 -7.61
C SER A 13 2.60 -21.53 -6.28
N GLY A 14 2.84 -20.25 -5.97
CA GLY A 14 3.62 -19.82 -4.79
C GLY A 14 2.99 -20.16 -3.43
N MET A 15 1.69 -20.45 -3.38
CA MET A 15 0.98 -20.89 -2.16
C MET A 15 0.63 -22.38 -2.15
N CYS A 16 1.13 -23.14 -3.13
CA CYS A 16 0.95 -24.60 -3.24
C CYS A 16 -0.48 -25.09 -3.48
N GLU A 17 -1.43 -24.21 -3.80
CA GLU A 17 -2.83 -24.57 -4.03
C GLU A 17 -3.08 -25.30 -5.37
N ALA A 18 -2.25 -25.04 -6.39
CA ALA A 18 -2.48 -25.56 -7.72
C ALA A 18 -1.18 -25.76 -8.51
N GLY A 19 -1.27 -26.58 -9.57
CA GLY A 19 -0.19 -26.79 -10.51
C GLY A 19 0.82 -27.87 -10.11
N ARG A 20 2.00 -27.81 -10.74
CA ARG A 20 3.02 -28.86 -10.62
C ARG A 20 3.65 -28.91 -9.23
N ILE A 21 3.64 -27.81 -8.48
CA ILE A 21 4.15 -27.78 -7.11
C ILE A 21 3.50 -28.85 -6.22
N ARG A 22 2.20 -29.12 -6.35
CA ARG A 22 1.51 -30.16 -5.58
C ARG A 22 2.06 -31.55 -5.88
N HIS A 23 2.44 -31.82 -7.13
CA HIS A 23 3.11 -33.07 -7.47
C HIS A 23 4.51 -33.11 -6.84
N HIS A 24 5.29 -32.03 -6.95
CA HIS A 24 6.62 -31.96 -6.33
C HIS A 24 6.55 -32.18 -4.80
N LEU A 25 5.60 -31.56 -4.12
CA LEU A 25 5.35 -31.77 -2.69
C LEU A 25 4.97 -33.22 -2.41
N LYS A 26 4.03 -33.80 -3.16
CA LYS A 26 3.61 -35.19 -2.96
C LYS A 26 4.77 -36.19 -2.94
N TYR A 27 5.77 -35.99 -3.82
CA TYR A 27 6.91 -36.90 -3.92
C TYR A 27 8.09 -36.58 -2.99
N ASN A 28 8.18 -35.37 -2.45
CA ASN A 28 9.36 -34.93 -1.68
C ASN A 28 9.07 -34.56 -0.21
N LEU A 29 7.83 -34.25 0.15
CA LEU A 29 7.51 -33.73 1.49
C LEU A 29 7.77 -34.74 2.62
N TRP A 30 7.67 -36.04 2.33
CA TRP A 30 7.96 -37.13 3.26
C TRP A 30 9.45 -37.52 3.35
N ARG A 31 10.31 -36.90 2.53
CA ARG A 31 11.74 -37.22 2.45
C ARG A 31 12.54 -36.26 3.34
N PRO A 32 13.21 -36.75 4.41
CA PRO A 32 13.96 -35.88 5.33
C PRO A 32 15.19 -35.21 4.69
N GLU A 33 15.70 -35.76 3.58
CA GLU A 33 16.79 -35.17 2.81
C GLU A 33 16.35 -34.01 1.89
N SER A 34 15.06 -33.72 1.81
CA SER A 34 14.52 -32.63 0.99
C SER A 34 14.29 -31.37 1.83
N THR A 35 14.44 -30.21 1.19
CA THR A 35 14.08 -28.91 1.79
C THR A 35 12.99 -28.26 0.94
N VAL A 36 11.93 -27.79 1.60
CA VAL A 36 10.91 -26.93 0.98
C VAL A 36 11.17 -25.51 1.46
N LEU A 37 11.52 -24.64 0.52
CA LEU A 37 11.79 -23.23 0.78
C LEU A 37 10.61 -22.39 0.28
N PHE A 38 9.89 -21.77 1.21
CA PHE A 38 8.88 -20.76 0.91
C PHE A 38 9.54 -19.39 0.77
N ILE A 39 9.09 -18.64 -0.24
CA ILE A 39 9.51 -17.27 -0.49
C ILE A 39 8.24 -16.42 -0.53
N GLY A 40 8.12 -15.48 0.40
CA GLY A 40 6.96 -14.61 0.53
C GLY A 40 5.81 -15.20 1.35
N TYR A 41 4.72 -14.44 1.41
CA TYR A 41 3.61 -14.70 2.33
C TYR A 41 2.74 -15.90 1.90
N GLN A 42 2.28 -16.66 2.90
CA GLN A 42 1.38 -17.81 2.74
C GLN A 42 0.05 -17.51 3.42
N ALA A 43 -1.01 -17.38 2.61
CA ALA A 43 -2.34 -17.03 3.10
C ALA A 43 -2.95 -18.14 3.97
N GLU A 44 -3.71 -17.75 4.99
CA GLU A 44 -4.43 -18.70 5.83
C GLU A 44 -5.35 -19.62 5.00
N GLY A 45 -5.41 -20.89 5.41
CA GLY A 45 -6.19 -21.92 4.70
C GLY A 45 -5.49 -22.55 3.50
N THR A 46 -4.37 -22.00 3.02
CA THR A 46 -3.60 -22.62 1.92
C THR A 46 -2.77 -23.81 2.40
N LEU A 47 -2.49 -24.74 1.50
CA LEU A 47 -1.57 -25.86 1.74
C LEU A 47 -0.17 -25.36 2.13
N GLY A 48 0.30 -24.29 1.49
CA GLY A 48 1.58 -23.69 1.82
C GLY A 48 1.63 -23.19 3.27
N ARG A 49 0.57 -22.54 3.74
CA ARG A 49 0.47 -22.09 5.14
C ARG A 49 0.42 -23.25 6.12
N GLN A 50 -0.36 -24.30 5.82
CA GLN A 50 -0.40 -25.51 6.66
C GLN A 50 0.99 -26.15 6.84
N ILE A 51 1.76 -26.26 5.75
CA ILE A 51 3.12 -26.81 5.81
C ILE A 51 4.03 -25.89 6.63
N LEU A 52 3.93 -24.58 6.42
CA LEU A 52 4.74 -23.58 7.12
C LEU A 52 4.45 -23.54 8.63
N ASP A 53 3.19 -23.68 9.03
CA ASP A 53 2.74 -23.76 10.43
C ASP A 53 3.19 -25.07 11.12
N GLY A 54 3.84 -25.99 10.39
CA GLY A 54 4.46 -27.19 10.93
C GLY A 54 3.53 -28.40 11.05
N GLN A 55 2.43 -28.42 10.28
CA GLN A 55 1.53 -29.57 10.21
C GLN A 55 2.29 -30.84 9.86
N LYS A 56 2.12 -31.90 10.67
CA LYS A 56 2.85 -33.16 10.48
C LYS A 56 2.30 -34.02 9.36
N ASN A 57 1.04 -33.85 9.01
CA ASN A 57 0.42 -34.50 7.87
C ASN A 57 -0.42 -33.47 7.11
N VAL A 58 -0.32 -33.49 5.79
CA VAL A 58 -1.11 -32.62 4.90
C VAL A 58 -1.72 -33.44 3.77
N ARG A 59 -2.88 -33.02 3.27
CA ARG A 59 -3.60 -33.77 2.25
C ARG A 59 -3.34 -33.23 0.85
N ILE A 60 -2.78 -34.06 -0.03
CA ILE A 60 -2.45 -33.69 -1.41
C ILE A 60 -3.01 -34.73 -2.37
N PHE A 61 -3.87 -34.30 -3.31
CA PHE A 61 -4.57 -35.18 -4.26
C PHE A 61 -5.36 -36.32 -3.61
N GLY A 62 -5.92 -36.07 -2.42
CA GLY A 62 -6.70 -37.06 -1.68
C GLY A 62 -5.88 -37.96 -0.77
N ASP A 63 -4.55 -37.95 -0.88
CA ASP A 63 -3.64 -38.74 -0.04
C ASP A 63 -3.11 -37.91 1.14
N ASP A 64 -2.98 -38.55 2.31
CA ASP A 64 -2.34 -37.95 3.48
C ASP A 64 -0.82 -38.17 3.41
N ILE A 65 -0.07 -37.07 3.49
CA ILE A 65 1.38 -37.07 3.30
C ILE A 65 2.03 -36.52 4.56
N THR A 66 2.91 -37.33 5.15
CA THR A 66 3.70 -36.92 6.31
C THR A 66 4.77 -35.92 5.91
N VAL A 67 4.85 -34.82 6.66
CA VAL A 67 5.86 -33.78 6.48
C VAL A 67 7.11 -34.14 7.29
N ARG A 68 8.16 -34.54 6.58
CA ARG A 68 9.49 -34.85 7.13
C ARG A 68 10.61 -34.02 6.52
N ALA A 69 10.35 -33.38 5.38
CA ALA A 69 11.28 -32.44 4.76
C ALA A 69 11.59 -31.26 5.68
N ASP A 70 12.77 -30.67 5.53
CA ASP A 70 13.14 -29.42 6.21
C ASP A 70 12.34 -28.26 5.60
N ILE A 71 11.58 -27.53 6.43
CA ILE A 71 10.74 -26.42 5.98
C ILE A 71 11.43 -25.11 6.34
N ARG A 72 11.69 -24.28 5.32
CA ARG A 72 12.35 -22.97 5.47
C ARG A 72 11.49 -21.88 4.86
N ASN A 73 11.59 -20.68 5.42
CA ASN A 73 10.92 -19.50 4.90
C ASN A 73 11.90 -18.32 4.81
N ILE A 74 11.83 -17.57 3.72
CA ILE A 74 12.52 -16.29 3.55
C ILE A 74 11.46 -15.22 3.29
N GLU A 75 11.34 -14.30 4.24
CA GLU A 75 10.34 -13.22 4.22
C GLU A 75 10.81 -12.00 3.40
N CYS A 76 12.11 -11.88 3.15
CA CYS A 76 12.77 -10.69 2.63
C CYS A 76 12.49 -10.34 1.15
N TYR A 77 11.71 -11.15 0.44
CA TYR A 77 11.42 -10.97 -1.00
C TYR A 77 9.95 -10.66 -1.29
N SER A 78 9.13 -10.35 -0.27
CA SER A 78 7.79 -9.84 -0.49
C SER A 78 7.88 -8.48 -1.20
N SER A 79 7.15 -8.31 -2.31
CA SER A 79 7.02 -7.02 -3.00
C SER A 79 6.09 -6.05 -2.28
N HIS A 80 5.56 -6.42 -1.10
CA HIS A 80 4.70 -5.59 -0.29
C HIS A 80 5.53 -4.74 0.69
N ALA A 81 5.16 -3.48 0.82
CA ALA A 81 5.72 -2.60 1.84
C ALA A 81 5.38 -3.15 3.24
N ASP A 82 6.34 -3.02 4.15
CA ASP A 82 6.12 -3.28 5.56
C ASP A 82 5.29 -2.15 6.21
N GLN A 83 4.94 -2.32 7.48
CA GLN A 83 4.15 -1.35 8.22
C GLN A 83 4.80 0.06 8.23
N ALA A 84 6.12 0.12 8.42
CA ALA A 84 6.87 1.38 8.41
C ALA A 84 6.86 2.04 7.04
N GLY A 85 7.05 1.25 5.97
CA GLY A 85 7.02 1.72 4.59
C GLY A 85 5.64 2.24 4.18
N LEU A 86 4.55 1.56 4.56
CA LEU A 86 3.18 2.03 4.31
C LEU A 86 2.90 3.35 5.03
N LEU A 87 3.35 3.49 6.27
CA LEU A 87 3.16 4.70 7.06
C LEU A 87 3.98 5.88 6.51
N GLN A 88 5.23 5.63 6.12
CA GLN A 88 6.07 6.62 5.48
C GLN A 88 5.47 7.05 4.13
N TRP A 89 4.95 6.11 3.34
CA TRP A 89 4.26 6.40 2.08
C TRP A 89 3.05 7.32 2.31
N LEU A 90 2.21 7.02 3.30
CA LEU A 90 1.05 7.85 3.65
C LEU A 90 1.44 9.27 4.09
N LYS A 91 2.54 9.43 4.82
CA LYS A 91 3.01 10.74 5.29
C LYS A 91 3.62 11.62 4.19
N ASN A 92 3.98 11.04 3.04
CA ASN A 92 4.60 11.76 1.93
C ASN A 92 3.59 12.38 0.95
N PHE A 93 2.28 12.30 1.23
CA PHE A 93 1.28 12.99 0.42
C PHE A 93 1.29 14.51 0.69
N SER A 94 1.28 15.32 -0.38
CA SER A 94 1.25 16.79 -0.26
C SER A 94 -0.02 17.32 0.41
N SER A 95 -1.14 16.61 0.22
CA SER A 95 -2.40 16.82 0.91
C SER A 95 -2.87 15.46 1.42
N LEU A 96 -3.10 15.35 2.72
CA LEU A 96 -3.55 14.10 3.32
C LEU A 96 -4.98 13.78 2.88
N PRO A 97 -5.31 12.50 2.65
CA PRO A 97 -6.67 12.10 2.32
C PRO A 97 -7.61 12.35 3.51
N GLY A 98 -8.90 12.62 3.25
CA GLY A 98 -9.88 12.79 4.32
C GLY A 98 -10.20 11.51 5.09
N GLU A 99 -10.04 10.34 4.44
CA GLU A 99 -10.27 9.03 5.04
C GLU A 99 -9.39 7.97 4.36
N VAL A 100 -8.90 7.00 5.13
CA VAL A 100 -8.11 5.87 4.67
C VAL A 100 -8.89 4.58 4.86
N PHE A 101 -9.03 3.79 3.80
CA PHE A 101 -9.65 2.46 3.85
C PHE A 101 -8.57 1.38 3.78
N LEU A 102 -8.48 0.55 4.82
CA LEU A 102 -7.57 -0.60 4.81
C LEU A 102 -8.30 -1.82 4.29
N VAL A 103 -7.72 -2.44 3.26
CA VAL A 103 -8.25 -3.62 2.57
C VAL A 103 -7.11 -4.59 2.25
N HIS A 104 -7.46 -5.81 1.81
CA HIS A 104 -6.49 -6.82 1.35
C HIS A 104 -5.40 -7.18 2.39
N GLY A 105 -5.80 -7.28 3.66
CA GLY A 105 -4.94 -7.75 4.75
C GLY A 105 -5.70 -8.68 5.70
N GLU A 106 -4.97 -9.39 6.54
CA GLU A 106 -5.57 -10.14 7.65
C GLU A 106 -6.12 -9.15 8.70
N PRO A 107 -7.28 -9.42 9.31
CA PRO A 107 -7.85 -8.54 10.36
C PRO A 107 -6.86 -8.22 11.48
N ASP A 108 -6.10 -9.22 11.92
CA ASP A 108 -5.11 -9.10 12.99
C ASP A 108 -3.91 -8.22 12.62
N ALA A 109 -3.62 -8.07 11.32
CA ALA A 109 -2.57 -7.19 10.81
C ALA A 109 -3.10 -5.77 10.50
N MET A 110 -4.33 -5.66 9.99
CA MET A 110 -4.95 -4.38 9.65
C MET A 110 -5.28 -3.53 10.87
N GLU A 111 -5.75 -4.15 11.96
CA GLU A 111 -6.11 -3.45 13.19
C GLU A 111 -4.94 -2.66 13.83
N PRO A 112 -3.75 -3.27 14.05
CA PRO A 112 -2.56 -2.53 14.47
C PRO A 112 -2.16 -1.40 13.52
N LEU A 113 -2.19 -1.64 12.21
CA LEU A 113 -1.87 -0.62 11.21
C LEU A 113 -2.86 0.56 11.27
N ALA A 114 -4.16 0.28 11.40
CA ALA A 114 -5.19 1.31 11.53
C ALA A 114 -4.97 2.18 12.76
N ARG A 115 -4.64 1.56 13.91
CA ARG A 115 -4.33 2.30 15.14
C ARG A 115 -3.11 3.20 14.97
N LEU A 116 -2.05 2.71 14.34
CA LEU A 116 -0.84 3.51 14.09
C LEU A 116 -1.11 4.69 13.15
N ILE A 117 -1.85 4.49 12.07
CA ILE A 117 -2.22 5.57 11.15
C ILE A 117 -3.03 6.64 11.89
N ARG A 118 -4.04 6.26 12.66
CA ARG A 118 -4.84 7.20 13.47
C ARG A 118 -3.97 8.00 14.45
N LEU A 119 -3.05 7.31 15.14
CA LEU A 119 -2.15 7.95 16.12
C LEU A 119 -1.21 8.98 15.48
N GLU A 120 -0.67 8.68 14.30
CA GLU A 120 0.40 9.47 13.70
C GLU A 120 -0.07 10.53 12.70
N THR A 121 -1.28 10.42 12.16
CA THR A 121 -1.79 11.30 11.10
C THR A 121 -3.12 11.97 11.43
N ASP A 122 -3.76 11.61 12.56
CA ASP A 122 -5.11 12.05 12.97
C ASP A 122 -6.19 11.80 11.88
N LEU A 123 -5.91 10.89 10.94
CA LEU A 123 -6.81 10.56 9.86
C LEU A 123 -7.90 9.60 10.31
N LYS A 124 -9.08 9.75 9.72
CA LYS A 124 -10.12 8.74 9.81
C LYS A 124 -9.65 7.49 9.05
N VAL A 125 -9.63 6.35 9.74
CA VAL A 125 -9.26 5.06 9.13
C VAL A 125 -10.41 4.08 9.33
N THR A 126 -10.82 3.43 8.25
CA THR A 126 -11.93 2.48 8.22
C THR A 126 -11.44 1.15 7.65
N ILE A 127 -11.84 0.04 8.28
CA ILE A 127 -11.61 -1.32 7.77
C ILE A 127 -12.99 -1.83 7.34
N PRO A 128 -13.34 -1.76 6.04
CA PRO A 128 -14.67 -2.15 5.60
C PRO A 128 -14.94 -3.64 5.84
N ALA A 129 -16.17 -3.95 6.24
CA ALA A 129 -16.64 -5.32 6.28
C ALA A 129 -16.81 -5.89 4.86
N TRP A 130 -16.84 -7.22 4.75
CA TRP A 130 -17.11 -7.87 3.48
C TRP A 130 -18.48 -7.44 2.94
N GLN A 131 -18.52 -7.03 1.67
CA GLN A 131 -19.69 -6.45 0.98
C GLN A 131 -20.19 -5.10 1.53
N GLU A 132 -19.43 -4.44 2.40
CA GLU A 132 -19.75 -3.06 2.78
C GLU A 132 -19.58 -2.11 1.59
N VAL A 133 -20.56 -1.24 1.41
CA VAL A 133 -20.55 -0.20 0.38
C VAL A 133 -20.33 1.13 1.07
N VAL A 134 -19.25 1.82 0.68
CA VAL A 134 -18.93 3.16 1.18
C VAL A 134 -19.18 4.16 0.06
N GLU A 135 -20.06 5.13 0.31
CA GLU A 135 -20.25 6.25 -0.59
C GLU A 135 -19.14 7.28 -0.36
N LEU A 136 -18.34 7.53 -1.41
CA LEU A 136 -17.36 8.60 -1.41
C LEU A 136 -18.06 9.88 -1.86
N SER A 137 -18.58 10.64 -0.90
CA SER A 137 -18.96 12.02 -1.18
C SER A 137 -17.68 12.81 -1.49
N PRO A 138 -17.60 13.54 -2.62
CA PRO A 138 -16.48 14.44 -2.85
C PRO A 138 -16.42 15.38 -1.66
N VAL A 139 -15.32 15.34 -0.92
CA VAL A 139 -14.99 16.38 0.05
C VAL A 139 -15.05 17.65 -0.78
N ALA A 140 -15.99 18.54 -0.47
CA ALA A 140 -16.03 19.84 -1.10
C ALA A 140 -14.60 20.39 -0.96
N TYR A 141 -13.92 20.63 -2.09
CA TYR A 141 -12.68 21.40 -2.06
C TYR A 141 -13.00 22.60 -1.18
N ASP A 142 -12.30 22.74 -0.05
CA ASP A 142 -12.59 23.83 0.86
C ASP A 142 -12.27 25.10 0.11
N THR A 143 -13.29 25.70 -0.47
CA THR A 143 -13.18 26.96 -1.20
C THR A 143 -12.99 28.10 -0.21
N GLU A 144 -13.25 27.91 1.09
CA GLU A 144 -13.03 28.96 2.07
C GLU A 144 -11.55 29.26 2.26
N GLU A 145 -10.66 28.26 2.30
CA GLU A 145 -9.23 28.52 2.53
C GLU A 145 -8.58 29.35 1.40
N PRO A 146 -8.73 28.97 0.10
CA PRO A 146 -8.25 29.78 -1.01
C PRO A 146 -8.91 31.17 -1.04
N LEU A 147 -10.22 31.26 -0.77
CA LEU A 147 -10.94 32.53 -0.80
C LEU A 147 -10.49 33.46 0.34
N ARG A 148 -10.30 32.94 1.56
CA ARG A 148 -9.72 33.70 2.69
C ARG A 148 -8.32 34.20 2.36
N ARG A 149 -7.49 33.34 1.74
CA ARG A 149 -6.13 33.71 1.34
C ARG A 149 -6.11 34.78 0.26
N TYR A 150 -7.00 34.68 -0.74
CA TYR A 150 -7.22 35.71 -1.76
C TYR A 150 -7.66 37.04 -1.13
N LEU A 151 -8.66 37.03 -0.25
CA LEU A 151 -9.16 38.23 0.43
C LEU A 151 -8.07 38.90 1.29
N SER A 152 -7.30 38.11 2.04
CA SER A 152 -6.14 38.59 2.82
C SER A 152 -5.03 39.14 1.92
N LEU A 153 -4.77 38.52 0.78
CA LEU A 153 -3.75 39.00 -0.15
C LEU A 153 -4.20 40.32 -0.80
N ASN A 154 -5.45 40.40 -1.24
CA ASN A 154 -6.03 41.60 -1.83
C ASN A 154 -6.02 42.79 -0.87
N SER A 155 -6.34 42.58 0.41
CA SER A 155 -6.30 43.66 1.40
C SER A 155 -4.86 44.17 1.60
N LYS A 156 -3.88 43.28 1.65
CA LYS A 156 -2.45 43.63 1.73
C LYS A 156 -1.97 44.37 0.47
N ILE A 157 -2.31 43.90 -0.73
CA ILE A 157 -1.96 44.55 -1.99
C ILE A 157 -2.55 45.96 -2.05
N ARG A 158 -3.84 46.13 -1.71
CA ARG A 158 -4.48 47.46 -1.65
C ARG A 158 -3.78 48.39 -0.68
N SER A 159 -3.41 47.90 0.50
CA SER A 159 -2.64 48.68 1.47
C SER A 159 -1.27 49.10 0.91
N LEU A 160 -0.57 48.19 0.23
CA LEU A 160 0.73 48.44 -0.39
C LEU A 160 0.64 49.49 -1.50
N LEU A 161 -0.38 49.39 -2.36
CA LEU A 161 -0.65 50.37 -3.42
C LEU A 161 -1.01 51.75 -2.84
N SER A 162 -1.78 51.80 -1.75
CA SER A 162 -2.15 53.06 -1.08
C SER A 162 -1.00 53.73 -0.33
N ALA A 163 -0.03 52.95 0.17
CA ALA A 163 1.15 53.44 0.89
C ALA A 163 2.26 53.96 -0.04
N GLY A 164 2.13 53.73 -1.35
CA GLY A 164 3.14 54.07 -2.36
C GLY A 164 4.19 52.97 -2.50
N VAL A 165 4.25 52.35 -3.69
CA VAL A 165 5.20 51.27 -3.98
C VAL A 165 6.50 51.86 -4.53
N ASN A 166 7.64 51.45 -3.98
CA ASN A 166 8.96 51.81 -4.51
C ASN A 166 9.09 51.30 -5.96
N PRO A 167 9.53 52.13 -6.94
CA PRO A 167 9.66 51.74 -8.34
C PRO A 167 10.37 50.40 -8.58
N SER A 168 11.41 50.07 -7.80
CA SER A 168 12.17 48.82 -7.94
C SER A 168 11.36 47.56 -7.62
N HIS A 169 10.36 47.65 -6.72
CA HIS A 169 9.51 46.51 -6.35
C HIS A 169 8.23 46.44 -7.21
N ARG A 170 7.92 47.51 -7.95
CA ARG A 170 6.75 47.59 -8.82
C ARG A 170 6.88 46.64 -10.01
N ASP A 171 8.04 46.65 -10.66
CA ASP A 171 8.28 45.83 -11.86
C ASP A 171 8.31 44.33 -11.51
N GLU A 172 8.88 43.97 -10.36
CA GLU A 172 8.86 42.58 -9.87
C GLU A 172 7.41 42.12 -9.58
N LEU A 173 6.60 42.95 -8.94
CA LEU A 173 5.19 42.63 -8.67
C LEU A 173 4.39 42.44 -9.96
N LEU A 174 4.59 43.30 -10.96
CA LEU A 174 3.92 43.20 -12.25
C LEU A 174 4.31 41.92 -13.01
N SER A 175 5.60 41.56 -12.99
CA SER A 175 6.06 40.31 -13.60
C SER A 175 5.40 39.09 -12.97
N ARG A 176 5.38 39.01 -11.63
CA ARG A 176 4.78 37.87 -10.93
C ARG A 176 3.26 37.78 -11.10
N LEU A 177 2.57 38.92 -11.23
CA LEU A 177 1.14 38.94 -11.53
C LEU A 177 0.86 38.41 -12.93
N ALA A 178 1.65 38.81 -13.94
CA ALA A 178 1.53 38.30 -15.31
C ALA A 178 1.78 36.79 -15.39
N ASP A 179 2.78 36.27 -14.67
CA ASP A 179 3.05 34.82 -14.59
C ASP A 179 1.87 34.06 -13.99
N LEU A 180 1.25 34.63 -12.95
CA LEU A 180 0.10 34.03 -12.28
C LEU A 180 -1.16 34.07 -13.16
N GLU A 181 -1.39 35.16 -13.89
CA GLU A 181 -2.47 35.26 -14.88
C GLU A 181 -2.32 34.19 -15.98
N ALA A 182 -1.12 34.05 -16.55
CA ALA A 182 -0.85 33.05 -17.57
C ALA A 182 -1.09 31.61 -17.07
N PHE A 183 -0.64 31.31 -15.85
CA PHE A 183 -0.88 30.01 -15.23
C PHE A 183 -2.36 29.71 -15.01
N VAL A 184 -3.13 30.70 -14.54
CA VAL A 184 -4.58 30.55 -14.33
C VAL A 184 -5.31 30.35 -15.65
N GLU A 185 -4.99 31.13 -16.69
CA GLU A 185 -5.60 30.96 -18.02
C GLU A 185 -5.32 29.57 -18.63
N GLU A 186 -4.11 29.05 -18.48
CA GLU A 186 -3.75 27.71 -18.97
C GLU A 186 -4.58 26.63 -18.29
N LYS A 187 -4.78 26.72 -16.97
CA LYS A 187 -5.54 25.72 -16.22
C LYS A 187 -7.05 25.84 -16.44
N VAL A 188 -7.59 27.04 -16.59
CA VAL A 188 -9.02 27.24 -16.88
C VAL A 188 -9.40 26.70 -18.27
N LYS A 189 -8.51 26.77 -19.27
CA LYS A 189 -8.77 26.19 -20.61
C LYS A 189 -8.77 24.65 -20.65
N ASN A 190 -8.23 24.00 -19.61
CA ASN A 190 -8.08 22.55 -19.52
C ASN A 190 -9.10 21.89 -18.57
N ILE A 191 -10.11 22.65 -18.12
CA ILE A 191 -11.29 22.19 -17.36
C ILE A 191 -12.49 22.20 -18.30
#